data_AF-A0A417CNB3-F1
#
_entry.id   AF-A0A417CNB3-F1
#
_cell.length_a   1.000
_cell.length_b   1.000
_cell.length_c   1.000
_cell.angle_alpha   90.00
_cell.angle_beta   90.00
_cell.angle_gamma   90.00
#
_symmetry.space_group_name_H-M   'P 1'
#
loop_
_entity.id
_entity.type
_entity.pdbx_description
1 polymer ?
#
loop_
_entity_poly.entity_id
_entity_poly.type
_entity_poly.pdbx_seq_one_letter_code
_entity_poly.pdbx_strand_id
1 'polypeptide(L)' 'MREIVLKKLRIRILEYYDTQRSFAEALGMSQNLLSYRLQGRTQFRSDEIYKVCQMLDIPQEQIGEYFFNFAAQKKQEKD' A
#
# COMPACT_ATOMS: atom_id res chain seq x y z
N MET A 1 -14.62 12.51 -3.89
CA MET A 1 -13.98 11.17 -4.00
C MET A 1 -12.61 11.28 -3.34
N ARG A 2 -12.29 10.51 -2.28
CA ARG A 2 -10.97 10.62 -1.62
C ARG A 2 -9.89 10.16 -2.61
N GLU A 3 -8.87 10.97 -2.79
CA GLU A 3 -7.73 10.62 -3.64
C GLU A 3 -6.93 9.50 -2.97
N ILE A 4 -6.72 8.41 -3.70
CA ILE A 4 -5.85 7.30 -3.29
C ILE A 4 -4.51 7.56 -3.95
N VAL A 5 -3.44 7.59 -3.16
CA VAL A 5 -2.09 7.89 -3.63
C VAL A 5 -1.48 6.66 -4.31
N LEU A 6 -1.62 5.49 -3.69
CA LEU A 6 -1.07 4.23 -4.18
C LEU A 6 -2.08 3.49 -5.06
N LYS A 7 -2.58 4.16 -6.12
CA LYS A 7 -3.62 3.60 -7.02
C LYS A 7 -3.18 2.29 -7.66
N LYS A 8 -1.94 2.22 -8.14
CA LYS A 8 -1.36 1.03 -8.78
C LYS A 8 -1.39 -0.17 -7.82
N LEU A 9 -0.94 0.03 -6.58
CA LEU A 9 -0.98 -1.01 -5.56
C LEU A 9 -2.41 -1.44 -5.21
N ARG A 10 -3.34 -0.48 -5.11
CA ARG A 10 -4.74 -0.80 -4.85
C ARG A 10 -5.35 -1.69 -5.95
N ILE A 11 -5.07 -1.40 -7.22
CA ILE A 11 -5.57 -2.20 -8.34
C ILE A 11 -5.03 -3.62 -8.24
N ARG A 12 -3.71 -3.77 -8.05
CA ARG A 12 -3.06 -5.08 -7.90
C ARG A 12 -3.63 -5.90 -6.73
N ILE A 13 -3.96 -5.26 -5.60
CA ILE A 13 -4.64 -5.92 -4.49
C ILE A 13 -5.99 -6.52 -4.92
N LEU A 14 -6.78 -5.77 -5.70
CA LEU A 14 -8.08 -6.23 -6.18
C LEU A 14 -7.95 -7.38 -7.19
N GLU A 15 -6.89 -7.40 -7.99
CA GLU A 15 -6.61 -8.49 -8.94
C GLU A 15 -6.29 -9.83 -8.23
N TYR A 16 -5.70 -9.79 -7.02
CA TYR A 16 -5.28 -10.99 -6.29
C TYR A 16 -6.25 -11.44 -5.19
N TYR A 17 -6.96 -10.51 -4.55
CA TYR A 17 -7.75 -10.78 -3.33
C TYR A 17 -9.21 -10.32 -3.41
N ASP A 18 -9.66 -9.81 -4.56
CA ASP A 18 -10.99 -9.22 -4.86
C ASP A 18 -11.36 -7.97 -4.04
N THR A 19 -10.94 -7.89 -2.78
CA THR A 19 -11.27 -6.81 -1.86
C THR A 19 -10.05 -6.42 -1.00
N GLN A 20 -9.99 -5.15 -0.61
CA GLN A 20 -9.00 -4.66 0.36
C GLN A 20 -9.15 -5.31 1.74
N ARG A 21 -10.36 -5.77 2.10
CA ARG A 21 -10.61 -6.43 3.39
C ARG A 21 -9.93 -7.80 3.44
N SER A 22 -10.18 -8.64 2.43
CA SER A 22 -9.55 -9.96 2.29
C SER A 22 -8.02 -9.86 2.34
N PHE A 23 -7.45 -8.90 1.60
CA PHE A 23 -6.02 -8.66 1.62
C PHE A 23 -5.50 -8.21 2.99
N ALA A 24 -6.20 -7.31 3.68
CA ALA A 24 -5.81 -6.86 5.02
C ALA A 24 -5.79 -8.01 6.02
N GLU A 25 -6.81 -8.88 5.98
CA GLU A 25 -6.91 -10.09 6.81
C GLU A 25 -5.74 -11.04 6.53
N ALA A 26 -5.45 -11.32 5.25
CA ALA A 26 -4.33 -12.18 4.86
C ALA A 26 -2.96 -11.59 5.25
N LEU A 27 -2.80 -10.27 5.17
CA LEU A 27 -1.57 -9.57 5.55
C LEU A 27 -1.42 -9.44 7.08
N GLY A 28 -2.47 -9.74 7.85
CA GLY A 28 -2.47 -9.62 9.31
C GLY A 28 -2.59 -8.17 9.80
N MET A 29 -3.26 -7.29 9.06
CA MET A 29 -3.49 -5.90 9.45
C MET A 29 -4.96 -5.50 9.40
N SER A 30 -5.34 -4.48 10.17
CA SER A 30 -6.70 -3.96 10.09
C SER A 30 -6.98 -3.27 8.75
N GLN A 31 -8.21 -3.39 8.25
CA GLN A 31 -8.65 -2.72 7.01
C GLN A 31 -8.45 -1.20 7.07
N ASN A 32 -8.62 -0.59 8.25
CA ASN A 32 -8.42 0.85 8.46
C ASN A 32 -6.94 1.24 8.28
N LEU A 33 -6.01 0.45 8.82
CA LEU A 33 -4.58 0.70 8.66
C LEU A 33 -4.17 0.59 7.19
N LEU A 34 -4.60 -0.47 6.49
CA LEU A 34 -4.34 -0.61 5.05
C LEU A 34 -4.88 0.59 4.27
N SER A 35 -6.09 1.06 4.59
CA SER A 35 -6.68 2.23 3.94
C SER A 35 -5.85 3.50 4.17
N TYR A 36 -5.32 3.70 5.37
CA TYR A 36 -4.41 4.82 5.67
C TYR A 36 -3.09 4.71 4.91
N ARG A 37 -2.55 3.51 4.77
CA ARG A 37 -1.34 3.24 3.96
C ARG A 37 -1.56 3.59 2.49
N LEU A 38 -2.64 3.08 1.88
CA LEU A 38 -2.98 3.33 0.47
C LEU A 38 -3.30 4.81 0.16
N GLN A 39 -3.81 5.54 1.16
CA GLN A 39 -4.04 6.99 1.08
C GLN A 39 -2.78 7.82 1.36
N GLY A 40 -1.64 7.20 1.68
CA GLY A 40 -0.39 7.91 2.02
C GLY A 40 -0.41 8.61 3.38
N ARG A 41 -1.41 8.36 4.24
CA ARG A 41 -1.48 8.94 5.60
C ARG A 41 -0.43 8.35 6.53
N THR A 42 -0.04 7.10 6.29
CA THR A 42 1.05 6.43 7.00
C THR A 42 1.84 5.56 6.02
N GLN A 43 3.09 5.23 6.34
CA GLN A 43 4.09 4.91 5.33
C GLN A 43 4.35 3.48 4.82
N PHE A 44 3.84 2.35 5.31
CA PHE A 44 4.43 1.02 5.04
C PHE A 44 5.87 0.88 5.55
N ARG A 45 6.07 -0.09 6.42
CA ARG A 45 7.41 -0.48 6.88
C ARG A 45 8.07 -1.38 5.83
N SER A 46 9.41 -1.44 5.81
CA SER A 46 10.14 -2.23 4.81
C SER A 46 9.77 -3.72 4.80
N ASP A 47 9.50 -4.31 5.96
CA ASP A 47 9.01 -5.69 6.07
C ASP A 47 7.56 -5.86 5.60
N GLU A 48 6.71 -4.84 5.78
CA GLU A 48 5.37 -4.82 5.19
C GLU A 48 5.46 -4.76 3.67
N ILE A 49 6.30 -3.88 3.11
CA ILE A 49 6.54 -3.81 1.66
C ILE A 49 6.99 -5.17 1.14
N TYR A 50 7.97 -5.80 1.79
CA TYR A 50 8.44 -7.12 1.41
C TYR A 50 7.31 -8.16 1.38
N LYS A 51 6.50 -8.25 2.45
CA LYS A 51 5.36 -9.18 2.52
C LYS A 51 4.32 -8.89 1.44
N VAL A 52 3.97 -7.61 1.24
CA VAL A 52 3.01 -7.21 0.20
C VAL A 52 3.51 -7.61 -1.19
N CYS A 53 4.81 -7.42 -1.47
CA CYS A 53 5.40 -7.84 -2.74
C CYS A 53 5.33 -9.35 -2.95
N GLN A 54 5.63 -10.14 -1.92
CA GLN A 54 5.50 -11.60 -1.99
C GLN A 54 4.04 -12.04 -2.22
N MET A 55 3.09 -11.41 -1.54
CA MET A 55 1.67 -11.78 -1.60
C MET A 55 0.96 -11.38 -2.90
N LEU A 56 1.50 -10.39 -3.62
CA LEU A 56 0.91 -9.81 -4.83
C LEU A 56 1.75 -10.06 -6.10
N ASP A 57 2.77 -10.91 -5.98
CA ASP A 57 3.76 -11.21 -7.01
C ASP A 57 4.26 -9.92 -7.71
N ILE A 58 4.80 -9.01 -6.89
CA ILE A 58 5.39 -7.76 -7.37
C ILE A 58 6.91 -7.99 -7.48
N PRO A 59 7.47 -7.94 -8.70
CA PRO A 59 8.90 -8.06 -8.90
C PRO A 59 9.68 -6.94 -8.19
N GLN A 60 10.91 -7.24 -7.76
CA GLN A 60 11.73 -6.33 -6.96
C GLN A 60 12.01 -5.01 -7.70
N GLU A 61 12.22 -5.08 -9.01
CA GLU A 61 12.44 -3.94 -9.89
C GLU A 61 11.23 -3.00 -9.99
N GLN A 62 10.02 -3.49 -9.67
CA GLN A 62 8.79 -2.69 -9.73
C GLN A 62 8.40 -2.07 -8.38
N ILE A 63 9.08 -2.39 -7.27
CA ILE A 63 8.76 -1.86 -5.93
C ILE A 63 8.67 -0.33 -5.94
N GLY A 64 9.60 0.33 -6.65
CA GLY A 64 9.60 1.78 -6.91
C GLY A 64 8.24 2.32 -7.32
N GLU A 65 7.66 1.69 -8.35
CA GLU A 65 6.42 2.13 -8.99
C GLU A 65 5.18 1.89 -8.13
N TYR A 66 5.22 0.89 -7.26
CA TYR A 66 4.08 0.53 -6.41
C TYR A 66 4.01 1.35 -5.12
N PHE A 67 5.16 1.65 -4.50
CA PHE A 67 5.22 2.21 -3.15
C PHE A 67 5.74 3.65 -3.11
N PHE A 68 6.53 4.07 -4.10
CA PHE A 68 7.23 5.35 -4.08
C PHE A 68 6.75 6.25 -5.21
N ASN A 69 5.47 6.66 -5.14
CA ASN A 69 4.97 7.71 -6.01
C ASN A 69 5.41 9.09 -5.47
N PHE A 70 6.28 9.78 -6.21
CA PHE A 70 6.95 11.02 -5.79
C PHE A 70 6.01 12.19 -5.42
N ALA A 71 4.73 12.12 -5.79
CA ALA A 71 3.76 13.19 -5.53
C ALA A 71 3.34 13.35 -4.05
N ALA A 72 3.57 12.34 -3.19
CA ALA A 72 2.95 12.28 -1.87
C ALA A 72 3.83 12.69 -0.67
N GLN A 73 5.05 13.16 -0.91
CA GLN A 73 5.94 13.58 0.17
C GLN A 73 5.70 15.06 0.56
N LYS A 74 4.56 15.36 1.18
CA LYS A 74 4.47 16.56 2.04
C LYS A 74 4.62 16.11 3.49
N LYS A 75 5.79 16.43 4.05
CA LYS A 75 6.22 16.15 5.44
C LYS A 75 5.11 16.48 6.44
N GLN A 76 4.85 15.56 7.37
CA GLN A 76 4.39 15.94 8.71
C GLN A 76 5.64 16.32 9.50
N GLU A 77 5.97 17.61 9.53
CA GLU A 77 6.77 18.17 10.61
C GLU A 77 5.91 18.08 11.88
N LYS A 78 6.41 17.34 12.87
CA LYS A 78 5.87 17.37 14.23
C LYS A 78 6.71 18.38 14.99
N ASP A 79 6.12 19.54 15.28
CA ASP A 79 6.47 20.36 16.45
C ASP A 79 6.00 19.67 17.74
#